data_AF-A0A7S0WQA7-F1
#
_entry.id   AF-A0A7S0WQA7-F1
#
_cell.length_a   1.000
_cell.length_b   1.000
_cell.length_c   1.000
_cell.angle_alpha   90.00
_cell.angle_beta   90.00
_cell.angle_gamma   90.00
#
_symmetry.space_group_name_H-M   'P 1'
#
loop_
_entity.id
_entity.type
_entity.pdbx_description
1 polymer ?
#
loop_
_entity_poly.entity_id
_entity_poly.type
_entity_poly.pdbx_seq_one_letter_code
_entity_poly.pdbx_strand_id
1 'polypeptide(L)'
;AGLLRHGVRALRVGNAHGMNEHTLQSETEGHYRYRDVMHLREMRRYPEAARLLFTIQEKVLESAEVICATCMTAGSDMLAKRTFGCTLLDEATQSTEIATLVPLVDTCRRLVLVGDHRQLPPTILSYKAKLEGLDESLFERFIRLGYPFTMMDIQF
;
A
#
# COMPACT_ATOMS: atom_id res chain seq x y z
N ALA A 1 -4.26 -14.81 -5.49
CA ALA A 1 -3.00 -14.10 -5.81
C ALA A 1 -1.80 -15.04 -5.65
N GLY A 2 -0.72 -14.84 -6.41
CA GLY A 2 0.46 -15.73 -6.40
C GLY A 2 1.11 -15.91 -5.02
N LEU A 3 1.20 -14.84 -4.23
CA LEU A 3 1.78 -14.86 -2.87
C LEU A 3 1.10 -15.88 -1.94
N LEU A 4 -0.23 -15.88 -1.92
CA LEU A 4 -1.03 -16.77 -1.07
C LEU A 4 -0.85 -18.25 -1.46
N ARG A 5 -0.69 -18.55 -2.76
CA ARG A 5 -0.42 -19.92 -3.23
C ARG A 5 0.92 -20.46 -2.74
N HIS A 6 1.85 -19.58 -2.40
CA HIS A 6 3.15 -19.91 -1.83
C HIS A 6 3.19 -19.74 -0.29
N GLY A 7 2.02 -19.65 0.37
CA GLY A 7 1.92 -19.59 1.83
C GLY A 7 2.29 -18.25 2.44
N VAL A 8 2.50 -17.20 1.64
CA VAL A 8 2.79 -15.85 2.12
C VAL A 8 1.49 -15.18 2.57
N ARG A 9 1.44 -14.74 3.83
CA ARG A 9 0.31 -14.00 4.40
C ARG A 9 0.34 -12.56 3.92
N ALA A 10 -0.23 -12.33 2.73
CA ALA A 10 -0.38 -10.99 2.17
C ALA A 10 -1.71 -10.37 2.60
N LEU A 11 -1.67 -9.10 3.01
CA LEU A 11 -2.84 -8.35 3.47
C LEU A 11 -2.99 -7.06 2.68
N ARG A 12 -4.18 -6.84 2.10
CA ARG A 12 -4.50 -5.60 1.39
C ARG A 12 -5.11 -4.56 2.32
N VAL A 13 -4.56 -3.35 2.33
CA VAL A 13 -5.06 -2.21 3.10
C VAL A 13 -5.51 -1.12 2.13
N GLY A 14 -6.70 -0.56 2.38
CA GLY A 14 -7.31 0.48 1.55
C GLY A 14 -8.53 -0.02 0.77
N ASN A 15 -9.01 0.83 -0.14
CA ASN A 15 -10.26 0.57 -0.84
C ASN A 15 -10.08 -0.58 -1.85
N ALA A 16 -10.64 -1.74 -1.54
CA ALA A 16 -10.56 -2.94 -2.36
C ALA A 16 -11.87 -3.11 -3.15
N HIS A 17 -12.11 -2.21 -4.11
CA HIS A 17 -13.26 -2.37 -4.99
C HIS A 17 -13.14 -3.71 -5.76
N GLY A 18 -14.06 -4.63 -5.49
CA GLY A 18 -14.17 -5.92 -6.18
C GLY A 18 -13.27 -7.07 -5.68
N MET A 19 -12.52 -6.89 -4.59
CA MET A 19 -11.75 -7.98 -3.97
C MET A 19 -12.20 -8.21 -2.52
N ASN A 20 -12.78 -9.38 -2.23
CA ASN A 20 -13.43 -9.66 -0.95
C ASN A 20 -12.56 -10.45 0.05
N GLU A 21 -11.41 -10.98 -0.39
CA GLU A 21 -10.56 -11.84 0.42
C GLU A 21 -9.21 -11.17 0.71
N HIS A 22 -8.66 -11.45 1.90
CA HIS A 22 -7.35 -10.96 2.37
C HIS A 22 -7.22 -9.44 2.40
N THR A 23 -8.34 -8.75 2.64
CA THR A 23 -8.36 -7.31 2.95
C THR A 23 -8.36 -7.11 4.45
N LEU A 24 -7.83 -5.99 4.93
CA LEU A 24 -7.90 -5.63 6.35
C LEU A 24 -9.33 -5.71 6.89
N GLN A 25 -10.32 -5.29 6.08
CA GLN A 25 -11.72 -5.38 6.45
C GLN A 25 -12.19 -6.83 6.63
N SER A 26 -12.00 -7.67 5.61
CA SER A 26 -12.43 -9.08 5.61
C SER A 26 -11.78 -9.88 6.75
N GLU A 27 -10.47 -9.71 6.94
CA GLU A 27 -9.72 -10.40 8.01
C GLU A 27 -10.11 -9.88 9.41
N THR A 28 -10.46 -8.60 9.54
CA THR A 28 -11.00 -8.03 10.79
C THR A 28 -12.38 -8.60 11.11
N GLU A 29 -13.26 -8.71 10.11
CA GLU A 29 -14.60 -9.28 10.22
C GLU A 29 -14.56 -10.78 10.56
N GLY A 30 -13.58 -11.50 10.04
CA GLY A 30 -13.34 -12.92 10.34
C GLY A 30 -12.71 -13.20 11.71
N HIS A 31 -12.20 -12.18 12.41
CA HIS A 31 -11.56 -12.37 13.71
C HIS A 31 -12.59 -12.77 14.78
N TYR A 32 -12.28 -13.79 15.60
CA TYR A 32 -13.23 -14.39 16.57
C TYR A 32 -13.88 -13.39 17.56
N ARG A 33 -13.20 -12.27 17.85
CA ARG A 33 -13.70 -11.18 18.72
C ARG A 33 -14.50 -10.10 18.00
N TYR A 34 -14.67 -10.18 16.69
CA TYR A 34 -15.41 -9.17 15.93
C TYR A 34 -16.88 -9.12 16.34
N ARG A 35 -17.47 -10.26 16.72
CA ARG A 35 -18.82 -10.33 17.27
C ARG A 35 -18.99 -9.47 18.53
N ASP A 36 -17.95 -9.37 19.37
CA ASP A 36 -17.98 -8.54 20.58
C ASP A 36 -18.01 -7.04 20.20
N VAL A 37 -17.37 -6.64 19.10
CA VAL A 37 -17.44 -5.27 18.56
C VAL A 37 -18.88 -4.93 18.18
N MET A 38 -19.57 -5.85 17.48
CA MET A 38 -20.96 -5.67 17.09
C MET A 38 -21.88 -5.55 18.30
N HIS A 39 -21.70 -6.43 19.28
CA HIS A 39 -22.47 -6.38 20.52
C HIS A 39 -22.26 -5.06 21.29
N LEU A 40 -21.04 -4.54 21.37
CA LEU A 40 -20.76 -3.24 21.99
C LEU A 40 -21.44 -2.09 21.24
N ARG A 41 -21.51 -2.15 19.90
CA ARG A 41 -22.22 -1.15 19.08
C ARG A 41 -23.73 -1.18 19.32
N GLU A 42 -24.34 -2.36 19.41
CA GLU A 42 -25.77 -2.53 19.74
C GLU A 42 -26.10 -1.92 21.11
N MET A 43 -25.22 -2.13 22.10
CA MET A 43 -25.33 -1.50 23.42
C MET A 43 -24.98 -0.01 23.45
N ARG A 44 -24.72 0.62 22.29
CA ARG A 44 -24.30 2.03 22.15
C ARG A 44 -23.00 2.38 22.89
N ARG A 45 -22.14 1.39 23.17
CA ARG A 45 -20.80 1.56 23.79
C ARG A 45 -19.74 1.84 22.74
N TYR A 46 -19.94 2.89 21.94
CA TYR A 46 -19.10 3.20 20.78
C TYR A 46 -17.59 3.37 21.08
N PRO A 47 -17.18 4.04 22.19
CA PRO A 47 -15.76 4.19 22.49
C PRO A 47 -15.07 2.84 22.72
N GLU A 48 -15.76 1.90 23.36
CA GLU A 48 -15.23 0.57 23.66
C GLU A 48 -15.20 -0.31 22.41
N ALA A 49 -16.25 -0.24 21.59
CA ALA A 49 -16.28 -0.91 20.30
C ALA A 49 -15.13 -0.43 19.40
N ALA A 50 -14.87 0.88 19.35
CA ALA A 50 -13.77 1.45 18.56
C ALA A 50 -12.40 0.98 19.05
N ARG A 51 -12.15 0.94 20.38
CA ARG A 51 -10.91 0.42 20.96
C ARG A 51 -10.70 -1.06 20.64
N LEU A 52 -11.76 -1.87 20.75
CA LEU A 52 -11.67 -3.29 20.43
C LEU A 52 -11.43 -3.51 18.93
N LEU A 53 -12.14 -2.78 18.07
CA LEU A 53 -11.93 -2.84 16.62
C LEU A 53 -10.49 -2.49 16.25
N PHE A 54 -9.96 -1.40 16.80
CA PHE A 54 -8.56 -1.01 16.62
C PHE A 54 -7.61 -2.13 17.06
N THR A 55 -7.85 -2.73 18.23
CA THR A 55 -7.02 -3.85 18.74
C THR A 55 -7.07 -5.06 17.80
N ILE A 56 -8.21 -5.36 17.20
CA ILE A 56 -8.36 -6.45 16.23
C ILE A 56 -7.58 -6.13 14.95
N GLN A 57 -7.76 -4.92 14.41
CA GLN A 57 -7.08 -4.45 13.20
C GLN A 57 -5.55 -4.50 13.35
N GLU A 58 -5.03 -4.06 14.50
CA GLU A 58 -3.60 -4.13 14.80
C GLU A 58 -3.09 -5.58 14.77
N LYS A 59 -3.80 -6.53 15.39
CA LYS A 59 -3.44 -7.96 15.36
C LYS A 59 -3.47 -8.56 13.96
N VAL A 60 -4.47 -8.20 13.17
CA VAL A 60 -4.58 -8.63 11.77
C VAL A 60 -3.37 -8.12 10.97
N LEU A 61 -3.04 -6.84 11.12
CA LEU A 61 -1.88 -6.23 10.47
C LEU A 61 -0.56 -6.85 10.93
N GLU A 62 -0.39 -7.14 12.22
CA GLU A 62 0.80 -7.80 12.76
C GLU A 62 0.99 -9.24 12.25
N SER A 63 -0.10 -9.92 11.88
CA SER A 63 -0.03 -11.28 11.35
C SER A 63 0.43 -11.36 9.90
N ALA A 64 0.41 -10.24 9.17
CA ALA A 64 0.75 -10.17 7.75
C ALA A 64 2.27 -10.16 7.53
N GLU A 65 2.73 -10.93 6.54
CA GLU A 65 4.12 -10.93 6.07
C GLU A 65 4.35 -9.87 4.98
N VAL A 66 3.30 -9.56 4.21
CA VAL A 66 3.31 -8.55 3.17
C VAL A 66 2.07 -7.67 3.32
N ILE A 67 2.25 -6.36 3.34
CA ILE A 67 1.15 -5.39 3.29
C ILE A 67 1.12 -4.78 1.90
N CYS A 68 -0.01 -4.93 1.21
CA CYS A 68 -0.27 -4.32 -0.09
C CYS A 68 -1.18 -3.10 0.12
N ALA A 69 -0.71 -1.93 -0.29
CA ALA A 69 -1.50 -0.71 -0.24
C ALA A 69 -1.18 0.19 -1.43
N THR A 70 -2.06 1.13 -1.74
CA THR A 70 -1.69 2.24 -2.63
C THR A 70 -0.71 3.18 -1.91
N CYS A 71 0.09 3.96 -2.64
CA CYS A 71 1.03 4.91 -2.04
C CYS A 71 0.35 5.82 -1.00
N MET A 72 -0.84 6.34 -1.33
CA MET A 72 -1.57 7.22 -0.41
C MET A 72 -2.09 6.49 0.82
N THR A 73 -2.51 5.22 0.66
CA THR A 73 -2.96 4.42 1.81
C THR A 73 -1.80 4.03 2.72
N ALA A 74 -0.59 3.89 2.18
CA ALA A 74 0.62 3.63 2.98
C ALA A 74 0.89 4.74 4.01
N GLY A 75 0.50 5.98 3.73
CA GLY A 75 0.60 7.12 4.65
C GLY A 75 -0.55 7.25 5.64
N SER A 76 -1.47 6.29 5.72
CA SER A 76 -2.60 6.35 6.66
C SER A 76 -2.15 6.10 8.10
N ASP A 77 -2.88 6.65 9.08
CA ASP A 77 -2.64 6.43 10.52
C ASP A 77 -2.62 4.95 10.91
N MET A 78 -3.32 4.10 10.14
CA MET A 78 -3.33 2.65 10.30
C MET A 78 -1.95 2.02 10.10
N LEU A 79 -1.13 2.60 9.21
CA LEU A 79 0.20 2.10 8.87
C LEU A 79 1.33 2.98 9.43
N ALA A 80 1.03 4.19 9.88
CA ALA A 80 2.01 5.17 10.38
C ALA A 80 2.91 4.68 11.53
N LYS A 81 2.45 3.73 12.35
CA LYS A 81 3.23 3.17 13.48
C LYS A 81 4.09 1.96 13.11
N ARG A 82 4.09 1.56 11.83
CA ARG A 82 4.79 0.36 11.34
C ARG A 82 6.05 0.76 10.61
N THR A 83 7.06 -0.10 10.70
CA THR A 83 8.32 0.09 9.96
C THR A 83 8.45 -0.94 8.85
N PHE A 84 8.71 -0.48 7.63
CA PHE A 84 8.84 -1.35 6.46
C PHE A 84 10.31 -1.48 6.05
N GLY A 85 10.95 -2.59 6.43
CA GLY A 85 12.35 -2.84 6.07
C GLY A 85 12.60 -3.01 4.56
N CYS A 86 11.54 -3.19 3.77
CA CYS A 86 11.57 -3.23 2.31
C CYS A 86 10.25 -2.70 1.76
N THR A 87 10.33 -1.82 0.77
CA THR A 87 9.18 -1.31 0.00
C THR A 87 9.38 -1.69 -1.45
N LEU A 88 8.38 -2.37 -2.02
CA LEU A 88 8.30 -2.65 -3.46
C LEU A 88 7.16 -1.81 -4.02
N LEU A 89 7.46 -1.01 -5.04
CA LEU A 89 6.48 -0.24 -5.77
C LEU A 89 6.34 -0.81 -7.18
N ASP A 90 5.17 -1.34 -7.48
CA ASP A 90 4.77 -1.76 -8.82
C ASP A 90 4.12 -0.59 -9.57
N GLU A 91 4.17 -0.62 -10.90
CA GLU A 91 3.71 0.50 -11.76
C GLU A 91 4.32 1.86 -11.36
N ALA A 92 5.59 1.86 -10.96
CA ALA A 92 6.27 3.02 -10.40
C ALA A 92 6.31 4.23 -11.35
N THR A 93 6.24 3.99 -12.66
CA THR A 93 6.19 5.05 -13.68
C THR A 93 4.84 5.78 -13.75
N GLN A 94 3.76 5.17 -13.25
CA GLN A 94 2.45 5.80 -13.18
C GLN A 94 2.24 6.61 -11.89
N SER A 95 3.20 6.60 -10.97
CA SER A 95 3.14 7.32 -9.70
C SER A 95 3.94 8.62 -9.76
N THR A 96 3.36 9.73 -9.30
CA THR A 96 4.14 10.96 -9.13
C THR A 96 5.25 10.72 -8.11
N GLU A 97 6.35 11.46 -8.23
CA GLU A 97 7.42 11.38 -7.24
C GLU A 97 6.89 11.63 -5.81
N ILE A 98 6.01 12.63 -5.66
CA ILE A 98 5.41 12.98 -4.36
C ILE A 98 4.61 11.79 -3.79
N ALA A 99 3.79 11.14 -4.62
CA ALA A 99 3.04 9.97 -4.18
C ALA A 99 3.98 8.83 -3.78
N THR A 100 5.03 8.59 -4.57
CA THR A 100 6.05 7.57 -4.28
C THR A 100 6.76 7.82 -2.95
N LEU A 101 6.95 9.07 -2.53
CA LEU A 101 7.59 9.39 -1.25
C LEU A 101 6.75 8.98 -0.04
N VAL A 102 5.42 8.95 -0.13
CA VAL A 102 4.51 8.64 0.99
C VAL A 102 4.87 7.31 1.70
N PRO A 103 5.02 6.16 1.01
CA PRO A 103 5.45 4.90 1.63
C PRO A 103 6.94 4.85 2.02
N LEU A 104 7.75 5.86 1.65
CA LEU A 104 9.20 5.85 1.88
C LEU A 104 9.61 6.64 3.12
N VAL A 105 8.81 7.64 3.49
CA VAL A 105 9.06 8.48 4.65
C VAL A 105 9.10 7.61 5.92
N ASP A 106 10.10 7.88 6.76
CA ASP A 106 10.38 7.29 8.07
C ASP A 106 10.92 5.86 8.16
N THR A 107 10.66 4.96 7.20
CA THR A 107 10.87 3.51 7.48
C THR A 107 11.52 2.66 6.40
N CYS A 108 11.62 3.16 5.16
CA CYS A 108 12.14 2.36 4.05
C CYS A 108 13.67 2.24 4.08
N ARG A 109 14.17 1.01 4.29
CA ARG A 109 15.62 0.69 4.20
C ARG A 109 16.04 0.15 2.84
N ARG A 110 15.12 -0.48 2.13
CA ARG A 110 15.34 -1.07 0.80
C ARG A 110 14.15 -0.75 -0.08
N LEU A 111 14.42 -0.18 -1.24
CA LEU A 111 13.42 0.21 -2.21
C LEU A 111 13.63 -0.58 -3.49
N VAL A 112 12.56 -1.22 -3.98
CA VAL A 112 12.50 -1.81 -5.32
C VAL A 112 11.41 -1.07 -6.08
N LEU A 113 11.77 -0.45 -7.20
CA LEU A 113 10.82 0.17 -8.11
C LEU A 113 10.71 -0.71 -9.36
N VAL A 114 9.48 -1.09 -9.70
CA VAL A 114 9.14 -1.85 -10.89
C VAL A 114 8.23 -0.98 -11.74
N GLY A 115 8.56 -0.86 -13.03
CA GLY A 115 7.79 -0.05 -13.96
C GLY A 115 8.42 -0.04 -15.34
N ASP A 116 7.71 0.56 -16.28
CA ASP A 116 8.14 0.70 -17.66
C ASP A 116 8.12 2.19 -18.06
N HIS A 117 9.30 2.76 -18.28
CA HIS A 117 9.50 4.17 -18.67
C HIS A 117 9.05 4.45 -20.11
N ARG A 118 8.61 3.43 -20.86
CA ARG A 118 7.98 3.58 -22.17
C ARG A 118 6.45 3.54 -22.09
N GLN A 119 5.87 3.22 -20.93
CA GLN A 119 4.43 3.20 -20.70
C GLN A 119 3.93 4.55 -20.17
N LEU A 120 2.70 4.56 -19.61
CA LEU A 120 2.03 5.79 -19.21
C LEU A 120 2.77 6.48 -18.04
N PRO A 121 2.98 7.81 -18.12
CA PRO A 121 3.44 8.60 -16.99
C PRO A 121 2.29 8.85 -15.99
N PRO A 122 2.56 9.50 -14.85
CA PRO A 122 1.51 9.89 -13.91
C PRO A 122 0.48 10.82 -14.57
N THR A 123 -0.79 10.65 -14.22
CA THR A 123 -1.87 11.49 -14.76
C THR A 123 -1.92 12.84 -14.04
N ILE A 124 -1.50 13.91 -14.72
CA ILE A 124 -1.50 15.28 -14.19
C ILE A 124 -2.60 16.12 -14.87
N LEU A 125 -3.61 16.54 -14.11
CA LEU A 125 -4.71 17.36 -14.62
C LEU A 125 -4.29 18.82 -14.88
N SER A 126 -3.37 19.35 -14.07
CA SER A 126 -2.88 20.72 -14.22
C SER A 126 -1.80 20.78 -15.29
N TYR A 127 -2.10 21.41 -16.42
CA TYR A 127 -1.12 21.62 -17.50
C TYR A 127 0.14 22.34 -17.00
N LYS A 128 -0.02 23.36 -16.14
CA LYS A 128 1.11 24.08 -15.54
C LYS A 128 1.99 23.14 -14.71
N ALA A 129 1.39 22.34 -13.83
CA ALA A 129 2.16 21.42 -12.99
C ALA A 129 2.88 20.35 -13.81
N LYS A 130 2.26 19.89 -14.90
CA LYS A 130 2.88 18.99 -15.86
C LYS A 130 4.12 19.63 -16.49
N LEU A 131 4.01 20.86 -16.99
CA LEU A 131 5.17 21.59 -17.56
C LEU A 131 6.28 21.84 -16.53
N GLU A 132 5.93 21.97 -15.26
CA GLU A 132 6.87 22.13 -14.15
C GLU A 132 7.46 20.78 -13.66
N GLY A 133 7.16 19.66 -14.34
CA GLY A 133 7.80 18.36 -14.12
C GLY A 133 7.08 17.42 -13.15
N LEU A 134 5.83 17.70 -12.77
CA LEU A 134 5.07 16.81 -11.86
C LEU A 134 4.73 15.45 -12.50
N ASP A 135 4.84 15.32 -13.83
CA ASP A 135 4.70 14.08 -14.56
C ASP A 135 6.00 13.26 -14.67
N GLU A 136 7.13 13.74 -14.14
CA GLU A 136 8.32 12.90 -13.95
C GLU A 136 8.13 12.04 -12.69
N SER A 137 8.10 10.72 -12.85
CA SER A 137 8.10 9.78 -11.73
C SER A 137 9.47 9.67 -11.05
N LEU A 138 9.51 9.20 -9.80
CA LEU A 138 10.80 8.90 -9.13
C LEU A 138 11.63 7.88 -9.92
N PHE A 139 10.95 6.92 -10.55
CA PHE A 139 11.56 5.89 -11.40
C PHE A 139 12.28 6.51 -12.60
N GLU A 140 11.59 7.39 -13.35
CA GLU A 140 12.17 8.07 -14.51
C GLU A 140 13.30 9.02 -14.09
N ARG A 141 13.15 9.72 -12.96
CA ARG A 141 14.22 10.56 -12.43
C ARG A 141 15.49 9.76 -12.13
N PHE A 142 15.38 8.55 -11.56
CA PHE A 142 16.54 7.70 -11.33
C PHE A 142 17.19 7.22 -12.63
N ILE A 143 16.40 6.86 -13.65
CA ILE A 143 16.93 6.53 -14.98
C ILE A 143 17.68 7.74 -15.57
N ARG A 144 17.09 8.94 -15.53
CA ARG A 144 17.70 10.18 -16.03
C ARG A 144 19.01 10.52 -15.32
N LEU A 145 19.11 10.24 -14.02
CA LEU A 145 20.32 10.41 -13.22
C LEU A 145 21.37 9.32 -13.44
N GLY A 146 21.10 8.32 -14.28
CA GLY A 146 22.04 7.26 -14.63
C GLY A 146 22.17 6.17 -13.58
N TYR A 147 21.19 6.00 -12.69
CA TYR A 147 21.18 4.85 -11.78
C TYR A 147 21.03 3.55 -12.58
N PRO A 148 21.76 2.48 -12.21
CA PRO A 148 21.65 1.20 -12.89
C PRO A 148 20.26 0.60 -12.67
N PHE A 149 19.70 -0.01 -13.71
CA PHE A 149 18.45 -0.74 -13.65
C PHE A 149 18.57 -2.07 -14.40
N THR A 150 17.65 -2.99 -14.11
CA THR A 150 17.57 -4.28 -14.81
C THR A 150 16.36 -4.25 -15.73
N MET A 151 16.57 -4.53 -17.02
CA MET A 151 15.50 -4.72 -17.99
C MET A 151 15.16 -6.22 -18.07
N MET A 152 13.87 -6.56 -17.96
CA MET A 152 13.39 -7.87 -18.37
C MET A 152 13.13 -7.83 -19.87
N ASP A 153 13.89 -8.62 -20.65
CA ASP A 153 13.94 -8.56 -22.12
C ASP A 153 13.22 -9.72 -22.82
N ILE A 154 12.67 -10.67 -22.04
CA ILE A 154 11.88 -11.80 -22.54
C ILE A 154 10.40 -11.56 -22.19
N GLN A 155 9.56 -11.55 -23.22
CA GLN A 155 8.11 -11.53 -23.09
C GLN A 155 7.56 -12.97 -23.16
N PHE A 156 6.71 -13.33 -22.19
CA PHE A 156 5.97 -14.60 -22.16
C PHE A 156 4.52 -14.42 -22.60
#